data_AF-A0A1W0WF54-F1
#
_entry.id   AF-A0A1W0WF54-F1
#
_cell.length_a   1.000
_cell.length_b   1.000
_cell.length_c   1.000
_cell.angle_alpha   90.00
_cell.angle_beta   90.00
_cell.angle_gamma   90.00
#
_symmetry.space_group_name_H-M   'P 1'
#
loop_
_entity.id
_entity.type
_entity.pdbx_description
1 polymer ?
#
loop_
_entity_poly.entity_id
_entity_poly.type
_entity_poly.pdbx_seq_one_letter_code
_entity_poly.pdbx_strand_id
1 'polypeptide(L)'
;MVRYLYEKGHEIASHSITHGVGTGFKRRKSLGDGNESPCTLLGPGGDDQFEALLNGGFLYDSTLVTPTSFKSSLLAIHDGLRNDIPARFLDVVGAMPDVWIVTGSQAVAWMQQPTPVSQLPTFAPWLCSADDASRLPQCDTINACPLPFRDRLRYFYTCSECPAEFPWRPEQ
;
A
#
# COMPACT_ATOMS: atom_id res chain seq x y z
N MET A 1 3.97 -14.04 3.52
CA MET A 1 4.66 -12.85 2.97
C MET A 1 4.14 -11.56 3.57
N VAL A 2 2.87 -11.15 3.34
CA VAL A 2 2.34 -9.85 3.82
C VAL A 2 2.55 -9.64 5.33
N ARG A 3 2.12 -10.60 6.16
CA ARG A 3 2.32 -10.56 7.61
C ARG A 3 3.79 -10.45 8.02
N TYR A 4 4.67 -11.20 7.34
CA TYR A 4 6.11 -11.15 7.60
C TYR A 4 6.68 -9.75 7.36
N LEU A 5 6.31 -9.09 6.26
CA LEU A 5 6.76 -7.72 5.99
C LEU A 5 6.25 -6.75 7.06
N TYR A 6 5.00 -6.89 7.49
CA TYR A 6 4.42 -6.08 8.55
C TYR A 6 5.15 -6.27 9.90
N GLU A 7 5.45 -7.52 10.26
CA GLU A 7 6.24 -7.86 11.47
C GLU A 7 7.66 -7.27 11.42
N LYS A 8 8.24 -7.11 10.23
CA LYS A 8 9.54 -6.42 10.03
C LYS A 8 9.46 -4.90 10.08
N GLY A 9 8.27 -4.33 10.30
CA GLY A 9 8.05 -2.89 10.40
C GLY A 9 7.74 -2.20 9.07
N HIS A 10 7.49 -2.95 8.00
CA HIS A 10 7.00 -2.37 6.75
C HIS A 10 5.51 -2.06 6.86
N GLU A 11 5.11 -0.90 6.34
CA GLU A 11 3.70 -0.55 6.22
C GLU A 11 3.03 -1.32 5.08
N ILE A 12 1.80 -1.81 5.33
CA ILE A 12 0.94 -2.44 4.33
C ILE A 12 -0.27 -1.53 4.11
N ALA A 13 -0.47 -1.09 2.86
CA ALA A 13 -1.61 -0.27 2.46
C ALA A 13 -2.53 -1.04 1.50
N SER A 14 -3.81 -0.68 1.49
CA SER A 14 -4.80 -1.28 0.58
C SER A 14 -4.61 -0.77 -0.85
N HIS A 15 -4.71 -1.68 -1.82
CA HIS A 15 -4.67 -1.34 -3.25
C HIS A 15 -5.81 -2.01 -4.03
N SER A 16 -7.03 -1.91 -3.48
CA SER A 16 -8.25 -2.55 -3.98
C SER A 16 -8.22 -4.09 -3.95
N ILE A 17 -9.41 -4.70 -4.01
CA ILE A 17 -9.56 -6.16 -4.11
C ILE A 17 -9.50 -6.61 -5.58
N THR A 18 -10.09 -5.84 -6.48
CA THR A 18 -10.33 -6.27 -7.86
C THR A 18 -9.26 -5.85 -8.85
N HIS A 19 -8.44 -4.85 -8.51
CA HIS A 19 -7.53 -4.17 -9.44
C HIS A 19 -8.23 -3.84 -10.78
N GLY A 20 -9.49 -3.39 -10.68
CA GLY A 20 -10.35 -3.16 -11.83
C GLY A 20 -9.80 -2.02 -12.68
N VAL A 21 -9.71 -2.22 -13.99
CA VAL A 21 -9.26 -1.19 -14.94
C VAL A 21 -10.47 -0.33 -15.31
N GLY A 22 -10.54 0.91 -14.80
CA GLY A 22 -11.61 1.88 -15.08
C GLY A 22 -11.83 2.87 -13.92
N THR A 23 -12.57 3.96 -14.15
CA THR A 23 -12.92 5.00 -13.13
C THR A 23 -13.93 4.47 -12.09
N GLY A 24 -13.63 3.33 -11.48
CA GLY A 24 -14.55 2.45 -10.76
C GLY A 24 -14.94 2.91 -9.35
N PHE A 25 -14.64 4.15 -8.96
CA PHE A 25 -15.21 4.73 -7.76
C PHE A 25 -16.62 5.34 -8.01
N LYS A 26 -17.16 5.25 -9.24
CA LYS A 26 -18.54 5.69 -9.48
C LYS A 26 -19.55 4.74 -8.82
N ARG A 27 -20.07 5.09 -7.63
CA ARG A 27 -21.43 4.67 -7.24
C ARG A 27 -22.35 5.06 -8.40
N ARG A 28 -23.13 4.11 -8.94
CA ARG A 28 -24.03 4.36 -10.08
C ARG A 28 -24.95 5.57 -9.81
N LYS A 29 -24.71 6.69 -10.52
CA LYS A 29 -25.63 7.73 -11.07
C LYS A 29 -24.73 8.94 -11.45
N SER A 30 -24.73 9.55 -12.63
CA SER A 30 -25.82 9.94 -13.53
C SER A 30 -25.30 10.06 -14.97
N LEU A 31 -26.20 9.99 -15.95
CA LEU A 31 -26.00 10.42 -17.35
C LEU A 31 -25.44 11.86 -17.45
N GLY A 32 -24.59 12.08 -18.46
CA GLY A 32 -24.02 13.39 -18.84
C GLY A 32 -22.77 13.73 -18.03
N ASP A 33 -21.61 14.06 -18.59
CA ASP A 33 -21.31 14.83 -19.79
C ASP A 33 -19.90 14.45 -20.29
N GLY A 34 -19.60 14.82 -21.54
CA GLY A 34 -18.45 14.35 -22.32
C GLY A 34 -17.05 14.70 -21.82
N ASN A 35 -16.10 14.04 -22.51
CA ASN A 35 -14.64 14.20 -22.51
C ASN A 35 -13.87 13.24 -21.58
N GLU A 36 -13.67 12.02 -22.10
CA GLU A 36 -12.85 10.98 -21.50
C GLU A 36 -11.36 11.36 -21.53
N SER A 37 -10.81 11.72 -20.38
CA SER A 37 -9.35 11.81 -20.18
C SER A 37 -8.73 10.40 -20.22
N PRO A 38 -7.60 10.20 -20.93
CA PRO A 38 -6.96 8.89 -21.03
C PRO A 38 -6.48 8.35 -19.68
N CYS A 39 -6.61 7.03 -19.52
CA CYS A 39 -6.25 6.23 -18.35
C CYS A 39 -4.98 6.69 -17.61
N THR A 40 -5.12 7.07 -16.34
CA THR A 40 -4.13 6.77 -15.30
C THR A 40 -4.70 5.63 -14.46
N LEU A 41 -3.93 4.56 -14.24
CA LEU A 41 -4.23 3.52 -13.24
C LEU A 41 -4.33 4.07 -11.79
N LEU A 42 -4.09 5.38 -11.64
CA LEU A 42 -4.14 6.21 -10.43
C LEU A 42 -4.97 7.47 -10.70
N GLY A 43 -6.15 7.33 -11.30
CA GLY A 43 -7.08 8.44 -11.47
C GLY A 43 -7.83 8.70 -10.16
N PRO A 44 -7.84 9.93 -9.61
CA PRO A 44 -8.63 10.21 -8.42
C PRO A 44 -10.12 9.98 -8.70
N GLY A 45 -10.79 9.27 -7.80
CA GLY A 45 -12.22 8.94 -7.86
C GLY A 45 -13.14 10.09 -7.46
N GLY A 46 -12.65 11.33 -7.43
CA GLY A 46 -13.39 12.51 -6.97
C GLY A 46 -13.71 12.47 -5.47
N ASP A 47 -14.66 13.30 -5.03
CA ASP A 47 -15.05 13.42 -3.62
C ASP A 47 -15.54 12.10 -3.01
N ASP A 48 -16.24 11.32 -3.82
CA ASP A 48 -16.71 9.99 -3.48
C ASP A 48 -15.56 9.10 -2.94
N GLN A 49 -14.35 9.15 -3.53
CA GLN A 49 -13.18 8.40 -3.02
C GLN A 49 -12.82 8.87 -1.61
N PHE A 50 -12.74 10.18 -1.41
CA PHE A 50 -12.35 10.77 -0.13
C PHE A 50 -13.41 10.53 0.95
N GLU A 51 -14.70 10.58 0.61
CA GLU A 51 -15.78 10.20 1.53
C GLU A 51 -15.64 8.75 2.00
N ALA A 52 -15.32 7.83 1.09
CA ALA A 52 -15.13 6.43 1.47
C ALA A 52 -13.85 6.20 2.27
N LEU A 53 -12.78 6.95 2.00
CA LEU A 53 -11.57 6.93 2.83
C LEU A 53 -11.86 7.43 4.25
N LEU A 54 -12.59 8.55 4.37
CA LEU A 54 -13.00 9.10 5.66
C LEU A 54 -13.90 8.14 6.44
N ASN A 55 -14.95 7.61 5.80
CA ASN A 55 -15.86 6.65 6.42
C ASN A 55 -15.19 5.32 6.75
N GLY A 56 -14.17 4.93 5.97
CA GLY A 56 -13.36 3.74 6.20
C GLY A 56 -12.26 3.91 7.25
N GLY A 57 -12.08 5.11 7.80
CA GLY A 57 -11.03 5.39 8.79
C GLY A 57 -9.62 5.32 8.22
N PHE A 58 -9.43 5.57 6.92
CA PHE A 58 -8.12 5.60 6.29
C PHE A 58 -7.32 6.85 6.68
N LEU A 59 -6.01 6.68 6.91
CA LEU A 59 -5.12 7.75 7.37
C LEU A 59 -4.69 8.71 6.24
N TYR A 60 -4.43 8.20 5.04
CA TYR A 60 -3.96 8.99 3.89
C TYR A 60 -4.32 8.33 2.55
N ASP A 61 -4.22 9.12 1.48
CA ASP A 61 -4.26 8.69 0.08
C ASP A 61 -2.95 9.02 -0.62
N SER A 62 -2.55 8.24 -1.62
CA SER A 62 -1.37 8.49 -2.45
C SER A 62 -1.68 8.36 -3.95
N THR A 63 -2.92 8.64 -4.34
CA THR A 63 -3.40 8.53 -5.72
C THR A 63 -3.21 9.85 -6.49
N LEU A 64 -3.31 11.00 -5.80
CA LEU A 64 -3.15 12.32 -6.43
C LEU A 64 -1.72 12.56 -6.92
N VAL A 65 -1.58 12.80 -8.23
CA VAL A 65 -0.32 13.20 -8.85
C VAL A 65 -0.31 14.71 -9.10
N THR A 66 0.80 15.38 -8.80
CA THR A 66 0.96 16.79 -9.15
C THR A 66 1.34 16.94 -10.63
N PRO A 67 0.97 18.04 -11.32
CA PRO A 67 1.35 18.26 -12.72
C PRO A 67 2.88 18.24 -12.97
N THR A 68 3.67 18.46 -11.92
CA THR A 68 5.14 18.44 -11.92
C THR A 68 5.76 17.09 -11.57
N SER A 69 4.95 16.08 -11.21
CA SER A 69 5.45 14.74 -10.95
C SER A 69 5.84 14.09 -12.28
N PHE A 70 7.13 13.80 -12.45
CA PHE A 70 7.61 12.91 -13.53
C PHE A 70 6.70 11.69 -13.58
N LYS A 71 6.24 11.31 -14.79
CA LYS A 71 5.50 10.06 -14.99
C LYS A 71 6.34 8.95 -14.37
N SER A 72 5.92 8.47 -13.20
CA SER A 72 6.48 7.29 -12.57
C SER A 72 6.14 6.12 -13.48
N SER A 73 7.02 5.89 -14.45
CA SER A 73 7.13 4.59 -15.08
C SER A 73 7.65 3.72 -13.96
N LEU A 74 6.75 2.89 -13.41
CA LEU A 74 7.02 1.84 -12.45
C LEU A 74 8.49 1.43 -12.46
N LEU A 75 9.15 1.56 -11.30
CA LEU A 75 10.25 0.67 -10.96
C LEU A 75 9.62 -0.73 -10.79
N ALA A 76 9.20 -1.33 -11.90
CA ALA A 76 8.89 -2.74 -11.92
C ALA A 76 10.23 -3.43 -11.70
N ILE A 77 10.33 -4.15 -10.58
CA ILE A 77 11.38 -5.16 -10.39
C ILE A 77 11.07 -6.24 -11.44
N HIS A 78 11.51 -6.00 -12.68
CA HIS A 78 11.47 -7.00 -13.73
C HIS A 78 12.54 -8.03 -13.38
N ASP A 79 12.10 -9.27 -13.29
CA ASP A 79 12.81 -10.48 -12.86
C ASP A 79 13.99 -10.91 -13.77
N GLY A 80 14.63 -9.95 -14.46
CA GLY A 80 15.73 -10.16 -15.39
C GLY A 80 16.76 -9.02 -15.45
N LEU A 81 16.56 -7.91 -14.74
CA LEU A 81 17.54 -6.84 -14.60
C LEU A 81 17.95 -6.71 -13.13
N ARG A 82 19.04 -7.39 -12.80
CA ARG A 82 20.00 -7.17 -11.70
C ARG A 82 19.43 -6.32 -10.54
N ASN A 83 19.13 -7.00 -9.43
CA ASN A 83 18.75 -6.39 -8.14
C ASN A 83 19.82 -5.45 -7.54
N ASP A 84 20.94 -5.22 -8.23
CA ASP A 84 22.04 -4.39 -7.75
C ASP A 84 21.75 -2.90 -7.87
N ILE A 85 20.94 -2.44 -8.83
CA ILE A 85 20.65 -1.00 -8.99
C ILE A 85 19.82 -0.48 -7.81
N PRO A 86 18.68 -1.11 -7.42
CA PRO A 86 17.93 -0.68 -6.24
C PRO A 86 18.75 -0.82 -4.96
N ALA A 87 19.53 -1.91 -4.81
CA ALA A 87 20.38 -2.12 -3.64
C ALA A 87 21.44 -1.02 -3.49
N ARG A 88 22.16 -0.68 -4.57
CA ARG A 88 23.18 0.39 -4.55
C ARG A 88 22.58 1.76 -4.25
N PHE A 89 21.36 2.04 -4.72
CA PHE A 89 20.68 3.28 -4.36
C PHE A 89 20.39 3.34 -2.86
N LEU A 90 19.87 2.25 -2.29
CA LEU A 90 19.62 2.15 -0.85
C LEU A 90 20.91 2.26 -0.02
N ASP A 91 22.02 1.68 -0.49
CA ASP A 91 23.33 1.82 0.17
C ASP A 91 23.82 3.27 0.19
N VAL A 92 23.67 3.99 -0.94
CA VAL A 92 24.09 5.39 -1.06
C VAL A 92 23.22 6.30 -0.19
N VAL A 93 21.91 6.12 -0.24
CA VAL A 93 20.96 6.94 0.53
C VAL A 93 21.05 6.63 2.02
N GLY A 94 21.22 5.36 2.40
CA GLY A 94 21.38 4.95 3.79
C GLY A 94 22.67 5.41 4.45
N ALA A 95 23.68 5.80 3.66
CA ALA A 95 24.93 6.38 4.15
C ALA A 95 24.84 7.90 4.41
N MET A 96 23.77 8.57 3.97
CA MET A 96 23.60 10.02 4.15
C MET A 96 23.01 10.31 5.55
N PRO A 97 23.65 11.16 6.37
CA PRO A 97 23.23 11.41 7.76
C PRO A 97 21.92 12.21 7.87
N ASP A 98 21.47 12.83 6.78
CA ASP A 98 20.30 13.68 6.69
C ASP A 98 19.16 13.06 5.85
N VAL A 99 19.30 11.81 5.38
CA VAL A 99 18.27 11.12 4.57
C VAL A 99 17.73 9.88 5.28
N TRP A 100 16.40 9.76 5.25
CA TRP A 100 15.63 8.82 6.05
C TRP A 100 14.64 8.08 5.17
N ILE A 101 14.63 6.74 5.24
CA ILE A 101 13.64 5.91 4.57
C ILE A 101 12.54 5.58 5.59
N VAL A 102 11.34 6.08 5.33
CA VAL A 102 10.21 6.00 6.26
C VAL A 102 8.97 5.46 5.56
N THR A 103 8.01 4.99 6.35
CA THR A 103 6.69 4.60 5.86
C THR A 103 5.79 5.83 5.59
N GLY A 104 4.66 5.63 4.91
CA GLY A 104 3.69 6.71 4.66
C GLY A 104 3.13 7.27 5.95
N SER A 105 2.76 6.40 6.90
CA SER A 105 2.30 6.80 8.23
C SER A 105 3.36 7.57 9.04
N GLN A 106 4.63 7.17 8.95
CA GLN A 106 5.74 7.88 9.57
C GLN A 106 5.96 9.27 8.97
N ALA A 107 5.83 9.41 7.65
CA ALA A 107 5.88 10.71 6.98
C ALA A 107 4.72 11.62 7.45
N VAL A 108 3.50 11.07 7.59
CA VAL A 108 2.35 11.80 8.14
C VAL A 108 2.61 12.25 9.57
N ALA A 109 3.18 11.40 10.43
CA ALA A 109 3.51 11.77 11.81
C ALA A 109 4.53 12.92 11.88
N TRP A 110 5.53 12.94 10.99
CA TRP A 110 6.47 14.06 10.90
C TRP A 110 5.81 15.34 10.37
N MET A 111 4.87 15.25 9.42
CA MET A 111 4.10 16.42 8.97
C MET A 111 3.21 17.00 10.09
N GLN A 112 2.69 16.15 10.98
CA GLN A 112 1.92 16.57 12.16
C GLN A 112 2.81 17.20 13.25
N GLN A 113 4.04 16.73 13.40
CA GLN A 113 5.02 17.28 14.34
C GLN A 113 6.39 17.48 13.67
N PRO A 114 6.56 18.59 12.91
CA PRO A 114 7.80 18.85 12.20
C PRO A 114 8.99 18.90 13.15
N THR A 115 9.92 17.97 12.94
CA THR A 115 11.10 17.78 13.80
C THR A 115 12.36 18.04 12.97
N PRO A 116 13.30 18.89 13.43
CA PRO A 116 14.52 19.19 12.70
C PRO A 116 15.45 17.97 12.64
N VAL A 117 16.28 17.89 11.59
CA VAL A 117 17.16 16.74 11.31
C VAL A 117 18.01 16.33 12.52
N SER A 118 18.48 17.29 13.31
CA SER A 118 19.28 17.05 14.52
C SER A 118 18.54 16.28 15.63
N GLN A 119 17.21 16.29 15.64
CA GLN A 119 16.36 15.67 16.67
C GLN A 119 15.63 14.42 16.17
N LEU A 120 15.68 14.15 14.86
CA LEU A 120 15.06 12.97 14.26
C LEU A 120 15.55 11.64 14.88
N PRO A 121 16.83 11.45 15.29
CA PRO A 121 17.31 10.20 15.92
C PRO A 121 16.54 9.78 17.17
N THR A 122 15.89 10.74 17.84
CA THR A 122 15.09 10.54 19.06
C THR A 122 13.60 10.77 18.83
N PHE A 123 13.15 10.91 17.59
CA PHE A 123 11.77 11.19 17.26
C PHE A 123 10.89 9.97 17.50
N ALA A 124 10.12 9.99 18.58
CA ALA A 124 9.36 8.84 19.08
C ALA A 124 8.51 8.10 18.03
N PRO A 125 7.79 8.77 17.11
CA PRO A 125 7.00 8.09 16.08
C PRO A 125 7.81 7.26 15.07
N TRP A 126 9.12 7.50 14.96
CA TRP A 126 10.01 6.77 14.06
C TRP A 126 10.84 5.71 14.78
N LEU A 127 10.85 5.71 16.12
CA LEU A 127 11.58 4.72 16.90
C LEU A 127 10.93 3.34 16.78
N CYS A 128 11.72 2.36 16.36
CA CYS A 128 11.31 0.96 16.35
C CYS A 128 11.25 0.45 17.79
N SER A 129 10.05 0.29 18.36
CA SER A 129 9.91 -0.46 19.62
C SER A 129 10.06 -1.95 19.33
N ALA A 130 11.01 -2.63 19.97
CA ALA A 130 11.13 -4.09 19.88
C ALA A 130 9.90 -4.81 20.48
N ASP A 131 9.24 -4.14 21.44
CA ASP A 131 8.06 -4.59 22.18
C ASP A 131 6.76 -3.96 21.65
N ASP A 132 6.67 -3.75 20.33
CA ASP A 132 5.42 -3.31 19.74
C ASP A 132 4.41 -4.46 19.79
N ALA A 133 3.60 -4.48 20.85
CA ALA A 133 2.58 -5.49 21.12
C ALA A 133 1.51 -5.61 20.01
N SER A 134 1.52 -4.70 19.02
CA SER A 134 0.71 -4.81 17.80
C SER A 134 1.26 -5.83 16.79
N ARG A 135 2.52 -6.26 16.94
CA ARG A 135 3.12 -7.29 16.08
C ARG A 135 2.65 -8.67 16.51
N LEU A 136 1.74 -9.22 15.71
CA LEU A 136 1.32 -10.60 15.87
C LEU A 136 2.56 -11.54 15.72
N PRO A 137 2.63 -12.65 16.46
CA PRO A 137 3.78 -13.56 16.40
C PRO A 137 3.89 -14.20 15.01
N GLN A 138 5.10 -14.41 14.50
CA GLN A 138 5.29 -15.08 13.21
C GLN A 138 4.63 -16.47 13.23
N CYS A 139 3.96 -16.84 12.15
CA CYS A 139 3.32 -18.15 12.09
C CYS A 139 4.33 -19.26 11.74
N ASP A 140 4.30 -20.34 12.50
CA ASP A 140 5.19 -21.51 12.30
C ASP A 140 4.82 -22.29 11.03
N THR A 141 3.54 -22.30 10.67
CA THR A 141 3.01 -22.97 9.48
C THR A 141 2.15 -22.04 8.65
N ILE A 142 2.30 -22.13 7.33
CA ILE A 142 1.50 -21.38 6.36
C ILE A 142 0.51 -22.35 5.74
N ASN A 143 -0.78 -22.04 5.88
CA ASN A 143 -1.85 -22.78 5.22
C ASN A 143 -1.95 -22.34 3.76
N ALA A 144 -1.88 -23.31 2.84
CA ALA A 144 -2.16 -23.10 1.42
C ALA A 144 -3.58 -23.62 1.13
N CYS A 145 -4.54 -22.70 1.02
CA CYS A 145 -5.96 -23.02 0.88
C CYS A 145 -6.37 -23.02 -0.60
N PRO A 146 -6.69 -24.17 -1.22
CA PRO A 146 -7.29 -24.20 -2.55
C PRO A 146 -8.77 -23.87 -2.46
N LEU A 147 -9.13 -22.61 -2.71
CA LEU A 147 -10.49 -22.13 -2.55
C LEU A 147 -11.21 -22.06 -3.90
N PRO A 148 -12.49 -22.48 -3.99
CA PRO A 148 -13.29 -22.30 -5.18
C PRO A 148 -13.50 -20.81 -5.45
N PHE A 149 -13.30 -20.41 -6.71
CA PHE A 149 -13.56 -19.06 -7.17
C PHE A 149 -14.03 -19.07 -8.62
N ARG A 150 -15.34 -18.93 -8.83
CA ARG A 150 -15.99 -19.12 -10.13
C ARG A 150 -15.64 -20.51 -10.69
N ASP A 151 -15.24 -20.59 -11.95
CA ASP A 151 -14.92 -21.86 -12.63
C ASP A 151 -13.49 -22.38 -12.36
N ARG A 152 -12.76 -21.81 -11.38
CA ARG A 152 -11.35 -22.15 -11.11
C ARG A 152 -11.04 -22.18 -9.62
N LEU A 153 -9.97 -22.88 -9.26
CA LEU A 153 -9.39 -22.81 -7.92
C LEU A 153 -8.42 -21.63 -7.83
N ARG A 154 -8.45 -20.92 -6.70
CA ARG A 154 -7.45 -19.92 -6.32
C ARG A 154 -6.82 -20.29 -4.99
N TYR A 155 -5.51 -20.10 -4.89
CA TYR A 155 -4.78 -20.35 -3.66
C TYR A 155 -4.77 -19.10 -2.78
N PHE A 156 -5.17 -19.28 -1.52
CA PHE A 156 -5.05 -18.26 -0.48
C PHE A 156 -4.06 -18.73 0.58
N TYR A 157 -3.04 -17.92 0.85
CA TYR A 157 -2.01 -18.22 1.83
C TYR A 157 -2.27 -17.45 3.11
N THR A 158 -2.49 -18.16 4.21
CA THR A 158 -2.80 -17.56 5.50
C THR A 158 -2.16 -18.33 6.65
N CYS A 159 -1.96 -17.65 7.78
CA CYS A 159 -1.57 -18.30 9.03
C CYS A 159 -2.79 -18.75 9.85
N SER A 160 -4.00 -18.29 9.48
CA SER A 160 -5.27 -18.63 10.13
C SER A 160 -5.91 -19.85 9.47
N GLU A 161 -7.01 -20.34 10.03
CA GLU A 161 -7.82 -21.38 9.41
C GLU A 161 -8.28 -20.96 8.00
N CYS A 162 -8.37 -21.93 7.09
CA CYS A 162 -8.80 -21.67 5.72
C CYS A 162 -10.27 -21.22 5.70
N PRO A 163 -10.62 -20.10 5.04
CA PRO A 163 -12.00 -19.72 4.87
C PRO A 163 -12.73 -20.71 3.95
N ALA A 164 -14.07 -20.75 4.01
CA ALA A 164 -14.88 -21.63 3.18
C ALA A 164 -14.85 -21.26 1.68
N GLU A 165 -14.72 -19.96 1.38
CA GLU A 165 -14.71 -19.42 0.02
C GLU A 165 -13.57 -18.41 -0.16
N PHE A 166 -13.19 -18.17 -1.41
CA PHE A 166 -12.15 -17.18 -1.74
C PHE A 166 -12.62 -15.76 -1.40
N PRO A 167 -11.92 -15.01 -0.52
CA PRO A 167 -12.33 -13.65 -0.14
C PRO A 167 -12.40 -12.72 -1.36
N TRP A 168 -13.60 -12.27 -1.70
CA TRP A 168 -13.84 -11.39 -2.84
C TRP A 168 -15.00 -10.42 -2.58
N ARG A 169 -15.17 -9.45 -3.47
CA ARG A 169 -16.34 -8.57 -3.45
C ARG A 169 -17.59 -9.41 -3.79
N PRO A 170 -18.72 -9.22 -3.08
CA PRO A 170 -20.00 -9.85 -3.45
C PRO A 170 -20.37 -9.54 -4.92
N GLU A 171 -20.92 -10.53 -5.63
CA GLU A 171 -21.51 -10.30 -6.95
C GLU A 171 -22.83 -9.53 -6.78
N GLN A 172 -23.01 -8.47 -7.57
CA GLN A 172 -24.24 -7.65 -7.65
C GLN A 172 -24.91 -7.87 -8.99
#